data_AF-A0A103E2C5-F1
#
_entry.id   AF-A0A103E2C5-F1
#
_cell.length_a   1.000
_cell.length_b   1.000
_cell.length_c   1.000
_cell.angle_alpha   90.00
_cell.angle_beta   90.00
_cell.angle_gamma   90.00
#
_symmetry.space_group_name_H-M   'P 1'
#
loop_
_entity.id
_entity.type
_entity.pdbx_description
1 polymer ?
#
loop_
_entity_poly.entity_id
_entity_poly.type
_entity_poly.pdbx_seq_one_letter_code
_entity_poly.pdbx_strand_id
1 'polypeptide(L)'
;MPTLEEKAAFTERLKFALLRSPEKVTGATELALHFNLRHRGEHPVSPQTAHKWLTGRTIPTQDKLQTLAEWLRVDLHWLHYGPPPSTARVTPQPLPRDEKYPPTPETIELASKIEALSPHHRYLVQELIEQFYGGETPKR
;
A
#
# COMPACT_ATOMS: atom_id res chain seq x y z
N MET A 1 17.37 6.23 -14.63
CA MET A 1 17.84 5.78 -13.29
C MET A 1 16.71 6.07 -12.31
N PRO A 2 16.24 5.11 -11.51
CA PRO A 2 15.19 5.37 -10.53
C PRO A 2 15.67 6.41 -9.51
N THR A 3 14.83 7.40 -9.22
CA THR A 3 15.09 8.49 -8.28
C THR A 3 15.14 7.96 -6.84
N LEU A 4 15.68 8.76 -5.93
CA LEU A 4 15.69 8.41 -4.50
C LEU A 4 14.26 8.22 -3.97
N GLU A 5 13.31 9.01 -4.46
CA GLU A 5 11.89 8.94 -4.13
C GLU A 5 11.25 7.63 -4.61
N GLU A 6 11.53 7.19 -5.84
CA GLU A 6 11.01 5.91 -6.37
C GLU A 6 11.48 4.72 -5.54
N LYS A 7 12.75 4.73 -5.11
CA LYS A 7 13.31 3.66 -4.27
C LYS A 7 12.70 3.67 -2.87
N ALA A 8 12.52 4.84 -2.27
CA ALA A 8 11.85 4.97 -0.97
C ALA A 8 10.39 4.52 -1.04
N ALA A 9 9.67 4.92 -2.09
CA ALA A 9 8.28 4.53 -2.30
C ALA A 9 8.13 3.02 -2.52
N PHE A 10 9.05 2.39 -3.28
CA PHE A 10 9.11 0.94 -3.42
C PHE A 10 9.28 0.25 -2.05
N THR A 11 10.21 0.73 -1.24
CA THR A 11 10.47 0.16 0.10
C THR A 11 9.26 0.24 1.00
N GLU A 12 8.55 1.36 1.02
CA GLU A 12 7.32 1.51 1.82
C GLU A 12 6.23 0.55 1.35
N ARG A 13 6.05 0.39 0.03
CA ARG A 13 5.11 -0.59 -0.53
C ARG A 13 5.49 -2.02 -0.17
N LEU A 14 6.79 -2.36 -0.24
CA LEU A 14 7.29 -3.67 0.13
C LEU A 14 7.03 -3.97 1.61
N LYS A 15 7.35 -3.05 2.51
CA LYS A 15 7.06 -3.18 3.96
C LYS A 15 5.56 -3.34 4.22
N PHE A 16 4.74 -2.54 3.56
CA PHE A 16 3.29 -2.64 3.67
C PHE A 16 2.75 -4.00 3.22
N ALA A 17 3.25 -4.51 2.10
CA ALA A 17 2.87 -5.83 1.58
C ALA A 17 3.33 -6.96 2.52
N LEU A 18 4.51 -6.84 3.12
CA LEU A 18 5.01 -7.78 4.13
C LEU A 18 4.15 -7.76 5.41
N LEU A 19 3.71 -6.59 5.86
CA LEU A 19 2.84 -6.45 7.05
C LEU A 19 1.46 -7.10 6.83
N ARG A 20 0.94 -7.05 5.61
CA ARG A 20 -0.33 -7.69 5.22
C ARG A 20 -0.21 -9.19 4.96
N SER A 21 1.01 -9.68 4.77
CA SER A 21 1.24 -11.11 4.53
C SER A 21 0.99 -11.90 5.82
N PRO A 22 0.38 -13.10 5.75
CA PRO A 22 0.25 -13.98 6.91
C PRO A 22 1.61 -14.48 7.43
N GLU A 23 2.66 -14.39 6.61
CA GLU A 23 4.03 -14.75 6.98
C GLU A 23 4.70 -13.59 7.71
N LYS A 24 5.05 -13.80 8.99
CA LYS A 24 5.77 -12.81 9.80
C LYS A 24 7.22 -12.70 9.32
N VAL A 25 7.46 -11.78 8.39
CA VAL A 25 8.81 -11.45 7.92
C VAL A 25 9.24 -10.14 8.57
N THR A 26 10.04 -10.24 9.63
CA THR A 26 10.49 -9.07 10.41
C THR A 26 11.83 -8.50 9.96
N GLY A 27 12.69 -9.31 9.34
CA GLY A 27 14.04 -8.90 8.98
C GLY A 27 14.49 -9.25 7.55
N ALA A 28 15.62 -8.68 7.16
CA ALA A 28 16.25 -8.93 5.86
C ALA A 28 16.67 -10.40 5.67
N THR A 29 17.07 -11.07 6.75
CA THR A 29 17.42 -12.50 6.73
C THR A 29 16.22 -13.38 6.43
N GLU A 30 15.10 -13.15 7.11
CA GLU A 30 13.83 -13.86 6.86
C GLU A 30 13.30 -13.54 5.46
N LEU A 31 13.37 -12.28 5.04
CA LEU A 31 12.96 -11.88 3.70
C LEU A 31 13.75 -12.64 2.63
N ALA A 32 15.08 -12.70 2.77
CA ALA A 32 15.94 -13.45 1.85
C ALA A 32 15.63 -14.96 1.86
N LEU A 33 15.43 -15.55 3.04
CA LEU A 33 15.10 -16.96 3.17
C LEU A 33 13.78 -17.30 2.47
N HIS A 34 12.70 -16.61 2.81
CA HIS A 34 11.38 -16.86 2.24
C HIS A 34 11.32 -16.54 0.74
N PHE A 35 12.06 -15.53 0.31
CA PHE A 35 12.23 -15.24 -1.11
C PHE A 35 12.94 -16.38 -1.84
N ASN A 36 14.08 -16.85 -1.33
CA ASN A 36 14.88 -17.90 -1.97
C ASN A 36 14.15 -19.25 -2.03
N LEU A 37 13.25 -19.53 -1.08
CA LEU A 37 12.42 -20.74 -1.11
C LEU A 37 11.43 -20.76 -2.30
N ARG A 38 11.10 -19.58 -2.84
CA ARG A 38 10.10 -19.41 -3.92
C ARG A 38 10.76 -19.08 -5.25
N HIS A 39 11.88 -18.38 -5.21
CA HIS A 39 12.58 -17.93 -6.38
C HIS A 39 13.41 -19.05 -7.01
N ARG A 40 13.14 -19.35 -8.29
CA ARG A 40 13.89 -20.37 -9.07
C ARG A 40 14.95 -19.78 -10.01
N GLY A 41 15.35 -18.52 -9.80
CA GLY A 41 16.36 -17.86 -10.63
C GLY A 41 17.78 -18.40 -10.39
N GLU A 42 18.69 -18.02 -11.29
CA GLU A 42 20.08 -18.51 -11.32
C GLU A 42 20.87 -18.17 -10.05
N HIS A 43 20.52 -17.09 -9.35
CA HIS A 43 21.27 -16.61 -8.19
C HIS A 43 20.36 -16.34 -6.98
N PRO A 44 20.61 -17.00 -5.83
CA PRO A 44 19.88 -16.73 -4.60
C PRO A 44 20.15 -15.30 -4.10
N VAL A 45 19.16 -14.72 -3.45
CA VAL A 45 19.23 -13.41 -2.84
C VAL A 45 19.89 -13.51 -1.47
N SER A 46 20.95 -12.72 -1.26
CA SER A 46 21.59 -12.61 0.04
C SER A 46 20.76 -11.76 1.01
N PRO A 47 20.88 -11.96 2.34
CA PRO A 47 20.30 -11.05 3.34
C PRO A 47 20.72 -9.59 3.15
N GLN A 48 21.94 -9.34 2.66
CA GLN A 48 22.41 -7.98 2.36
C GLN A 48 21.62 -7.35 1.21
N THR A 49 21.30 -8.12 0.18
CA THR A 49 20.47 -7.67 -0.95
C THR A 49 19.04 -7.39 -0.49
N ALA A 50 18.45 -8.28 0.30
CA ALA A 50 17.14 -8.06 0.92
C ALA A 50 17.11 -6.81 1.81
N HIS A 51 18.19 -6.56 2.57
CA HIS A 51 18.32 -5.34 3.38
C HIS A 51 18.36 -4.08 2.49
N LYS A 52 19.02 -4.11 1.35
CA LYS A 52 19.03 -2.99 0.38
C LYS A 52 17.64 -2.70 -0.19
N TRP A 53 16.79 -3.71 -0.33
CA TRP A 53 15.37 -3.53 -0.72
C TRP A 53 14.54 -2.92 0.41
N LEU A 54 14.75 -3.35 1.65
CA LEU A 54 14.06 -2.83 2.84
C LEU A 54 14.52 -1.41 3.26
N THR A 55 15.66 -0.95 2.74
CA THR A 55 16.24 0.38 3.05
C THR A 55 16.19 1.35 1.87
N GLY A 56 15.58 0.97 0.74
CA GLY A 56 15.44 1.86 -0.42
C GLY A 56 16.77 2.16 -1.13
N ARG A 57 17.79 1.34 -0.92
CA ARG A 57 19.09 1.52 -1.59
C ARG A 57 19.05 1.02 -3.03
N THR A 58 18.29 -0.04 -3.28
CA THR A 58 18.17 -0.69 -4.59
C THR A 58 16.76 -1.22 -4.82
N ILE A 59 16.30 -1.17 -6.07
CA ILE A 59 15.08 -1.85 -6.52
C ILE A 59 15.49 -3.20 -7.12
N PRO A 60 14.77 -4.31 -6.84
CA PRO A 60 15.01 -5.61 -7.46
C PRO A 60 14.84 -5.57 -8.98
N THR A 61 15.46 -6.53 -9.67
CA THR A 61 15.20 -6.78 -11.10
C THR A 61 13.77 -7.28 -11.31
N GLN A 62 13.25 -7.15 -12.53
CA GLN A 62 11.85 -7.48 -12.86
C GLN A 62 11.45 -8.90 -12.44
N ASP A 63 12.32 -9.88 -12.69
CA ASP A 63 12.11 -11.29 -12.31
C ASP A 63 11.99 -11.49 -10.78
N LYS A 64 12.85 -10.82 -9.99
CA LYS A 64 12.76 -10.83 -8.52
C LYS A 64 11.53 -10.09 -8.03
N LEU A 65 11.15 -9.01 -8.71
CA LEU A 65 9.97 -8.22 -8.39
C LEU A 65 8.69 -9.02 -8.66
N GLN A 66 8.65 -9.81 -9.74
CA GLN A 66 7.56 -10.73 -10.03
C GLN A 66 7.42 -11.80 -8.94
N THR A 67 8.53 -12.40 -8.51
CA THR A 67 8.50 -13.36 -7.40
C THR A 67 7.96 -12.74 -6.10
N LEU A 68 8.34 -11.49 -5.79
CA LEU A 68 7.81 -10.76 -4.64
C LEU A 68 6.31 -10.48 -4.78
N ALA A 69 5.87 -10.06 -5.97
CA ALA A 69 4.46 -9.76 -6.25
C ALA A 69 3.58 -11.00 -6.09
N GLU A 70 4.01 -12.13 -6.64
CA GLU A 70 3.31 -13.42 -6.53
C GLU A 70 3.25 -13.92 -5.08
N TRP A 71 4.37 -13.83 -4.36
CA TRP A 71 4.43 -14.26 -2.96
C TRP A 71 3.53 -13.40 -2.07
N LEU A 72 3.58 -12.07 -2.21
CA LEU A 72 2.82 -11.13 -1.39
C LEU A 72 1.39 -10.93 -1.90
N ARG A 73 1.01 -11.58 -3.00
CA ARG A 73 -0.30 -11.46 -3.68
C ARG A 73 -0.67 -10.00 -3.97
N VAL A 74 0.29 -9.23 -4.44
CA VAL A 74 0.11 -7.83 -4.87
C VAL A 74 0.39 -7.71 -6.37
N ASP A 75 -0.13 -6.66 -6.99
CA ASP A 75 0.18 -6.37 -8.38
C ASP A 75 1.66 -5.96 -8.56
N LEU A 76 2.29 -6.44 -9.63
CA LEU A 76 3.69 -6.18 -9.96
C LEU A 76 3.92 -4.69 -10.24
N HIS A 77 3.03 -4.08 -11.01
CA HIS A 77 3.11 -2.67 -11.35
C HIS A 77 2.92 -1.79 -10.11
N TRP A 78 1.95 -2.15 -9.26
CA TRP A 78 1.74 -1.51 -7.97
C TRP A 78 2.96 -1.60 -7.08
N LEU A 79 3.60 -2.77 -6.96
CA LEU A 79 4.79 -2.91 -6.12
C LEU A 79 5.95 -2.04 -6.64
N HIS A 80 6.15 -2.03 -7.96
CA HIS A 80 7.27 -1.33 -8.59
C HIS A 80 7.06 0.19 -8.66
N TYR A 81 5.97 0.65 -9.29
CA TYR A 81 5.70 2.06 -9.57
C TYR A 81 4.67 2.68 -8.63
N GLY A 82 3.91 1.86 -7.90
CA GLY A 82 2.73 2.31 -7.17
C GLY A 82 1.47 2.23 -8.03
N PRO A 83 0.31 2.63 -7.49
CA PRO A 83 -0.89 2.78 -8.29
C PRO A 83 -0.60 3.71 -9.48
N PRO A 84 -1.19 3.45 -10.66
CA PRO A 84 -0.91 4.23 -11.85
C PRO A 84 -1.08 5.74 -11.57
N PRO A 85 -0.24 6.61 -12.16
CA PRO A 85 -0.33 8.06 -11.97
C PRO A 85 -1.66 8.67 -12.48
N SER A 86 -2.56 7.85 -13.03
CA SER A 86 -3.95 8.20 -13.31
C SER A 86 -4.87 7.93 -12.11
N THR A 87 -4.46 8.42 -10.95
CA THR A 87 -5.19 9.50 -10.29
C THR A 87 -4.13 10.23 -9.49
N ALA A 88 -3.56 11.28 -10.07
CA ALA A 88 -3.22 12.44 -9.24
C ALA A 88 -4.41 12.59 -8.30
N ARG A 89 -4.14 12.45 -7.00
CA ARG A 89 -5.11 12.76 -5.97
C ARG A 89 -5.51 14.22 -6.20
N VAL A 90 -6.54 14.44 -7.00
CA VAL A 90 -7.69 15.10 -6.43
C VAL A 90 -8.17 14.11 -5.40
N THR A 91 -7.53 14.08 -4.22
CA THR A 91 -8.30 13.85 -3.00
C THR A 91 -9.46 14.80 -3.20
N PRO A 92 -10.70 14.32 -3.46
CA PRO A 92 -11.83 15.21 -3.62
C PRO A 92 -11.83 16.01 -2.34
N GLN A 93 -11.44 17.28 -2.44
CA GLN A 93 -11.56 18.16 -1.30
C GLN A 93 -13.07 18.16 -1.04
N PRO A 94 -13.52 17.82 0.17
CA PRO A 94 -14.95 17.75 0.41
C PRO A 94 -15.53 19.08 -0.01
N LEU A 95 -16.48 18.98 -0.93
CA LEU A 95 -17.15 20.15 -1.46
C LEU A 95 -17.74 20.92 -0.27
N PRO A 96 -17.71 22.26 -0.28
CA PRO A 96 -18.44 23.06 0.70
C PRO A 96 -19.88 22.54 0.84
N ARG A 97 -20.46 22.65 2.04
CA ARG A 97 -21.74 22.02 2.44
C ARG A 97 -22.92 22.27 1.47
N ASP A 98 -22.83 23.30 0.64
CA ASP A 98 -23.86 23.72 -0.32
C ASP A 98 -23.68 23.17 -1.75
N GLU A 99 -22.57 22.47 -2.05
CA GLU A 99 -22.34 21.88 -3.36
C GLU A 99 -22.85 20.42 -3.42
N LYS A 100 -23.70 20.15 -4.40
CA LYS A 100 -24.20 18.80 -4.67
C LYS A 100 -23.05 17.93 -5.17
N TYR A 101 -22.72 16.90 -4.41
CA TYR A 101 -21.75 15.89 -4.83
C TYR A 101 -22.19 15.31 -6.18
N PRO A 102 -21.34 15.32 -7.25
CA PRO A 102 -21.64 14.52 -8.43
C PRO A 102 -21.50 13.06 -8.01
N PRO A 103 -22.61 12.31 -7.84
CA PRO A 103 -22.52 11.02 -7.22
C PRO A 103 -21.99 10.05 -8.27
N THR A 104 -20.71 9.71 -8.18
CA THR A 104 -20.18 8.61 -8.99
C THR A 104 -20.90 7.32 -8.55
N PRO A 105 -21.11 6.36 -9.46
CA PRO A 105 -21.72 5.08 -9.09
C PRO A 105 -21.03 4.39 -7.90
N GLU A 106 -19.72 4.56 -7.78
CA GLU A 106 -18.89 4.02 -6.70
C GLU A 106 -19.21 4.69 -5.35
N THR A 107 -19.38 6.01 -5.32
CA THR A 107 -19.77 6.74 -4.08
C THR A 107 -21.18 6.35 -3.64
N ILE A 108 -22.11 6.18 -4.59
CA ILE A 108 -23.48 5.73 -4.30
C ILE A 108 -23.47 4.32 -3.70
N GLU A 109 -22.70 3.41 -4.29
CA GLU A 109 -22.58 2.04 -3.79
C GLU A 109 -21.98 2.01 -2.38
N LEU A 110 -20.92 2.79 -2.13
CA LEU A 110 -20.30 2.90 -0.82
C LEU A 110 -21.27 3.46 0.23
N ALA A 111 -21.96 4.55 -0.08
CA ALA A 111 -22.96 5.13 0.82
C ALA A 111 -24.08 4.12 1.16
N SER A 112 -24.56 3.38 0.15
CA SER A 112 -25.59 2.35 0.34
C SER A 112 -25.10 1.21 1.23
N LYS A 113 -23.83 0.78 1.06
CA LYS A 113 -23.20 -0.23 1.92
C LYS A 113 -23.07 0.24 3.35
N ILE A 114 -22.71 1.51 3.59
CA ILE A 114 -22.59 2.10 4.92
C ILE A 114 -23.97 2.16 5.61
N GLU A 115 -25.01 2.57 4.90
CA GLU A 115 -26.38 2.61 5.44
C GLU A 115 -26.91 1.22 5.81
N ALA A 116 -26.48 0.17 5.10
CA ALA A 116 -26.84 -1.21 5.41
C ALA A 116 -26.11 -1.80 6.64
N LEU A 117 -25.13 -1.09 7.21
CA LEU A 117 -24.38 -1.55 8.39
C LEU A 117 -25.20 -1.40 9.68
N SER A 118 -24.89 -2.22 10.68
CA SER A 118 -25.46 -2.07 12.03
C SER A 118 -25.13 -0.69 12.62
N PRO A 119 -25.93 -0.16 13.57
CA PRO A 119 -25.65 1.12 14.21
C PRO A 119 -24.23 1.21 14.80
N HIS A 120 -23.74 0.11 15.39
CA HIS A 120 -22.40 0.03 15.94
C HIS A 120 -21.30 0.14 14.86
N HIS A 121 -21.47 -0.57 13.73
CA HIS A 121 -20.51 -0.50 12.63
C HIS A 121 -20.52 0.87 11.92
N ARG A 122 -21.69 1.51 11.80
CA ARG A 122 -21.78 2.88 11.29
C ARG A 122 -21.02 3.87 12.17
N TYR A 123 -21.16 3.74 13.50
CA TYR A 123 -20.41 4.55 14.46
C TYR A 123 -18.89 4.36 14.32
N LEU A 124 -18.41 3.10 14.22
CA LEU A 124 -16.98 2.83 14.02
C LEU A 124 -16.44 3.43 12.72
N VAL A 125 -17.22 3.35 11.63
CA VAL A 125 -16.84 3.93 10.34
C VAL A 125 -16.77 5.46 10.44
N GLN A 126 -17.73 6.09 11.13
CA GLN A 126 -17.73 7.53 11.38
C GLN A 126 -16.49 7.97 12.18
N GLU A 127 -16.21 7.30 13.30
CA GLU A 127 -15.01 7.58 14.12
C GLU A 127 -13.72 7.42 13.33
N LEU A 128 -13.62 6.37 12.49
CA LEU A 128 -12.46 6.14 11.64
C LEU A 128 -12.28 7.24 10.59
N ILE A 129 -13.38 7.71 10.00
CA ILE A 129 -13.37 8.85 9.06
C ILE A 129 -12.95 10.12 9.80
N GLU A 130 -13.50 10.39 10.99
CA GLU A 130 -13.15 11.55 11.81
C GLU A 130 -11.68 11.52 12.24
N GLN A 131 -11.13 10.37 12.61
CA GLN A 131 -9.72 10.25 12.98
C GLN A 131 -8.78 10.50 11.80
N PHE A 132 -9.10 9.96 10.62
CA PHE A 132 -8.26 10.13 9.43
C PHE A 132 -8.42 11.50 8.76
N TYR A 133 -9.56 12.18 8.94
CA TYR A 133 -9.85 13.48 8.33
C TYR A 133 -9.65 14.66 9.30
N GLY A 134 -9.90 14.47 10.60
CA GLY A 134 -9.85 15.48 11.67
C GLY A 134 -8.51 15.60 12.41
N GLY A 135 -7.44 14.97 11.91
CA GLY A 135 -6.11 15.00 12.53
C GLY A 135 -5.38 16.36 12.54
N GLU A 136 -5.94 17.42 11.95
CA GLU A 136 -5.40 18.79 11.94
C GLU A 136 -6.13 19.75 12.89
N THR A 137 -6.41 19.35 14.13
CA THR A 137 -6.69 20.33 15.19
C THR A 137 -5.49 20.46 16.13
N PRO A 138 -4.63 21.48 15.98
CA PRO A 138 -3.80 21.90 17.10
C PRO A 138 -4.73 22.37 18.21
N LYS A 139 -4.82 21.57 19.28
CA LYS A 139 -5.42 22.01 20.55
C LYS A 139 -4.62 23.21 21.06
N ARG A 140 -5.33 24.32 21.27
CA ARG A 140 -4.86 25.50 22.00
C ARG A 140 -4.43 25.17 23.41
#